data_AF-A0A9D5QCQ1-F1
#
_entry.id   AF-A0A9D5QCQ1-F1
#
_cell.length_a   1.000
_cell.length_b   1.000
_cell.length_c   1.000
_cell.angle_alpha   90.00
_cell.angle_beta   90.00
_cell.angle_gamma   90.00
#
_symmetry.space_group_name_H-M   'P 1'
#
loop_
_entity.id
_entity.type
_entity.pdbx_description
1 polymer ?
#
loop_
_entity_poly.entity_id
_entity_poly.type
_entity_poly.pdbx_seq_one_letter_code
_entity_poly.pdbx_strand_id
1 'polypeptide(L)' 'SLGVPVRFSRLEGAEAVTVYTVSGEKIDEIYAEDFVTIQDEVQAELDVTHLASGLYIASVRFSNQIELVKFAVVR' A
#
# COMPACT_ATOMS: atom_id res chain seq x y z
N SER A 1 12.71 16.40 4.02
CA SER A 1 12.71 14.96 4.31
C SER A 1 12.20 14.26 3.06
N LEU A 2 13.03 13.47 2.37
CA LEU A 2 12.50 12.53 1.37
C LEU A 2 11.68 11.52 2.17
N GLY A 3 10.37 11.51 1.99
CA GLY A 3 9.48 10.67 2.80
C GLY A 3 9.92 9.22 2.71
N VAL A 4 10.00 8.52 3.85
CA VAL A 4 10.24 7.07 3.84
C VAL A 4 9.04 6.42 3.15
N PRO A 5 9.23 5.61 2.10
CA PRO A 5 8.12 4.97 1.40
C PRO A 5 7.34 4.08 2.37
N VAL A 6 6.04 3.98 2.13
CA VAL A 6 5.19 3.03 2.88
C VAL A 6 5.35 1.67 2.20
N ARG A 7 5.74 0.67 2.99
CA ARG A 7 5.89 -0.71 2.51
C ARG A 7 4.75 -1.56 3.04
N PHE A 8 4.11 -2.28 2.13
CA PHE A 8 3.16 -3.34 2.46
C PHE A 8 3.89 -4.67 2.31
N SER A 9 4.01 -5.44 3.39
CA SER A 9 4.69 -6.73 3.43
C SER A 9 3.70 -7.88 3.56
N ARG A 10 4.18 -9.12 3.33
CA ARG A 10 3.38 -10.36 3.42
C ARG A 10 2.24 -10.40 2.40
N LEU A 11 2.59 -10.08 1.16
CA LEU A 11 1.64 -10.02 0.04
C LEU A 11 1.60 -11.31 -0.78
N GLU A 12 2.06 -12.44 -0.22
CA GLU A 12 2.00 -13.73 -0.91
C GLU A 12 0.56 -14.08 -1.28
N GLY A 13 0.28 -14.18 -2.59
CA GLY A 13 -1.05 -14.46 -3.11
C GLY A 13 -2.00 -13.25 -3.18
N ALA A 14 -1.52 -12.04 -2.84
CA ALA A 14 -2.26 -10.82 -3.10
C ALA A 14 -2.24 -10.47 -4.60
N GLU A 15 -3.36 -9.95 -5.09
CA GLU A 15 -3.57 -9.54 -6.48
C GLU A 15 -3.29 -8.05 -6.71
N ALA A 16 -3.57 -7.22 -5.70
CA ALA A 16 -3.33 -5.78 -5.73
C ALA A 16 -3.36 -5.15 -4.33
N VAL A 17 -2.70 -4.01 -4.19
CA VAL A 17 -2.85 -3.08 -3.07
C VAL A 17 -3.44 -1.78 -3.60
N THR A 18 -4.63 -1.40 -3.15
CA THR A 18 -5.26 -0.11 -3.52
C THR A 18 -5.25 0.84 -2.35
N VAL A 19 -4.78 2.06 -2.55
CA VAL A 19 -4.63 3.08 -1.51
C VAL A 19 -5.71 4.14 -1.66
N TYR A 20 -6.31 4.50 -0.54
CA TYR A 20 -7.39 5.49 -0.45
C TYR A 20 -7.12 6.52 0.63
N THR A 21 -7.68 7.71 0.47
CA THR A 21 -7.91 8.63 1.59
C THR A 21 -8.99 8.07 2.51
N VAL A 22 -9.08 8.59 3.74
CA VAL A 22 -10.17 8.20 4.67
C VAL A 22 -11.58 8.56 4.19
N SER A 23 -11.71 9.49 3.23
CA SER A 23 -12.98 9.80 2.58
C SER A 23 -13.32 8.86 1.41
N GLY A 24 -12.45 7.89 1.11
CA GLY A 24 -12.66 6.87 0.07
C GLY A 24 -12.18 7.27 -1.33
N GLU A 25 -11.44 8.38 -1.47
CA GLU A 25 -10.83 8.74 -2.75
C GLU A 25 -9.65 7.81 -3.03
N LYS A 26 -9.63 7.18 -4.21
CA LYS A 26 -8.52 6.33 -4.66
C LYS A 26 -7.32 7.22 -4.99
N ILE A 27 -6.19 6.92 -4.34
CA ILE A 27 -4.90 7.58 -4.59
C ILE A 27 -4.08 6.79 -5.59
N ASP A 28 -3.93 5.48 -5.35
CA ASP A 28 -3.05 4.64 -6.14
C ASP A 28 -3.49 3.17 -6.13
N GLU A 29 -3.00 2.36 -7.06
CA GLU A 29 -3.15 0.90 -7.07
C GLU A 29 -1.89 0.26 -7.62
N ILE A 30 -1.34 -0.67 -6.84
CA ILE A 30 -0.15 -1.44 -7.17
C ILE A 30 -0.61 -2.87 -7.45
N TYR A 31 -0.39 -3.37 -8.66
CA TYR A 31 -0.79 -4.73 -9.04
C TYR A 31 0.30 -5.74 -8.69
N ALA A 32 -0.08 -7.02 -8.60
CA ALA A 32 0.85 -8.09 -8.25
C ALA A 32 2.09 -8.19 -9.18
N GLU A 33 1.97 -7.76 -10.44
CA GLU A 33 3.08 -7.68 -11.39
C GLU A 33 4.16 -6.67 -11.01
N ASP A 34 3.82 -5.67 -10.19
CA ASP A 34 4.71 -4.62 -9.70
C ASP A 34 5.28 -4.95 -8.29
N PHE A 35 4.88 -6.09 -7.69
CA PHE A 35 5.37 -6.49 -6.38
C PHE A 35 6.83 -6.95 -6.47
N VAL A 36 7.60 -6.66 -5.43
CA VAL A 36 9.00 -7.03 -5.31
C VAL A 36 9.20 -8.04 -4.18
N THR A 37 10.14 -8.96 -4.34
CA THR A 37 10.53 -9.88 -3.26
C THR A 37 11.81 -9.37 -2.61
N ILE A 38 11.76 -9.09 -1.30
CA ILE A 38 12.90 -8.62 -0.51
C ILE A 38 12.97 -9.48 0.76
N GLN A 39 14.14 -10.10 1.01
CA GLN A 39 14.34 -10.97 2.18
C GLN A 39 13.28 -12.07 2.31
N ASP A 40 12.96 -12.72 1.19
CA ASP A 40 11.96 -13.80 1.08
C ASP A 40 10.51 -13.39 1.39
N GLU A 41 10.21 -12.10 1.47
CA GLU A 41 8.83 -11.58 1.59
C GLU A 41 8.41 -10.81 0.33
N VAL A 42 7.19 -11.05 -0.15
CA VAL A 42 6.56 -10.29 -1.24
C VAL A 42 6.04 -8.97 -0.68
N GLN A 43 6.43 -7.87 -1.32
CA GLN A 43 6.17 -6.51 -0.86
C GLN A 43 5.71 -5.59 -1.99
N ALA A 44 5.01 -4.53 -1.61
CA ALA A 44 4.67 -3.40 -2.47
C ALA A 44 5.15 -2.10 -1.82
N GLU A 45 5.68 -1.18 -2.62
CA GLU A 45 6.14 0.13 -2.15
C GLU A 45 5.23 1.24 -2.70
N LEU A 46 4.72 2.09 -1.81
CA LEU A 46 4.02 3.32 -2.15
C LEU A 46 4.96 4.51 -1.99
N ASP A 47 5.15 5.27 -3.06
CA ASP A 47 5.83 6.56 -3.00
C ASP A 47 4.92 7.60 -2.33
N VAL A 48 5.36 8.12 -1.19
CA VAL A 48 4.63 9.11 -0.39
C VAL A 48 5.12 10.54 -0.56
N THR A 49 6.03 10.77 -1.51
CA THR A 49 6.66 12.09 -1.75
C THR A 49 5.65 13.17 -2.12
N HIS A 50 4.52 12.80 -2.73
CA HIS A 50 3.46 13.75 -3.11
C HIS A 50 2.21 13.68 -2.23
N LEU A 51 2.17 12.76 -1.26
CA LEU A 51 1.03 12.62 -0.33
C LEU A 51 1.06 13.68 0.77
N ALA A 52 -0.11 14.24 1.08
CA ALA A 52 -0.28 15.10 2.24
C ALA A 52 -0.08 14.30 3.55
N SER A 53 0.28 14.98 4.64
CA SER A 53 0.25 14.36 5.95
C SER A 53 -1.20 14.04 6.33
N GLY A 54 -1.46 12.83 6.82
CA GLY A 54 -2.83 12.40 7.10
C GLY A 54 -2.97 10.90 7.29
N LEU A 55 -4.22 10.48 7.49
CA LEU A 55 -4.61 9.07 7.56
C LEU A 55 -5.06 8.55 6.19
N TYR A 56 -4.65 7.33 5.89
CA TYR A 56 -4.92 6.62 4.65
C TYR A 56 -5.36 5.20 4.95
N ILE A 57 -6.00 4.57 3.97
CA ILE A 57 -6.45 3.18 4.02
C ILE A 57 -5.86 2.46 2.81
N ALA A 58 -5.16 1.35 3.03
CA ALA A 58 -4.80 0.41 1.98
C ALA A 58 -5.74 -0.80 2.02
N SER A 59 -6.28 -1.18 0.88
CA SER A 59 -7.03 -2.40 0.65
C SER A 59 -6.13 -3.39 -0.07
N VAL A 60 -5.78 -4.49 0.58
CA VAL A 60 -5.03 -5.60 -0.01
C VAL A 60 -6.03 -6.63 -0.51
N ARG A 61 -6.10 -6.83 -1.82
CA ARG A 61 -7.02 -7.77 -2.45
C ARG A 61 -6.31 -9.11 -2.64
N PHE A 62 -6.88 -10.16 -2.07
CA PHE A 62 -6.54 -11.56 -2.34
C PHE A 62 -7.68 -12.20 -3.13
N SER A 63 -7.44 -13.36 -3.73
CA SER A 63 -8.46 -14.05 -4.54
C SER A 63 -9.71 -14.47 -3.76
N ASN A 64 -9.63 -14.60 -2.44
CA ASN A 64 -10.72 -15.06 -1.56
C ASN A 64 -11.12 -14.06 -0.47
N GLN A 65 -10.38 -12.96 -0.29
CA GLN A 65 -10.63 -11.99 0.79
C GLN A 65 -10.04 -10.61 0.48
N ILE A 66 -10.48 -9.62 1.25
CA ILE A 66 -9.90 -8.27 1.24
C ILE A 66 -9.46 -7.92 2.66
N GLU A 67 -8.22 -7.48 2.80
CA GLU A 67 -7.68 -6.97 4.06
C GLU A 67 -7.55 -5.45 4.01
N LEU A 68 -7.83 -4.78 5.13
CA LEU A 68 -7.76 -3.33 5.24
C LEU A 68 -6.69 -2.92 6.25
N VAL A 69 -5.75 -2.08 5.82
CA VAL A 69 -4.67 -1.53 6.64
C VAL A 69 -4.84 -0.02 6.73
N LYS A 70 -4.88 0.52 7.95
CA LYS A 70 -4.85 1.97 8.17
C LYS A 70 -3.42 2.39 8.47
N PHE A 71 -2.95 3.45 7.82
CA PHE A 71 -1.63 3.99 8.07
C PHE A 71 -1.66 5.52 8.05
N ALA A 72 -0.65 6.14 8.66
CA ALA A 72 -0.48 7.58 8.70
C ALA A 72 0.78 7.97 7.92
N VAL A 73 0.66 9.00 7.10
CA VAL A 73 1.81 9.72 6.55
C VAL A 73 2.07 10.92 7.46
N VAL A 74 3.27 10.99 8.04
CA VAL A 74 3.71 12.08 8.91
C VAL A 74 4.97 12.69 8.30
N ARG A 75 5.06 14.02 8.28
CA ARG A 75 6.19 14.79 7.73
C ARG A 75 6.83 15.67 8.78
#